data_AF-A0A2E0X0N6-F1
#
_entry.id   AF-A0A2E0X0N6-F1
#
_cell.length_a   1.000
_cell.length_b   1.000
_cell.length_c   1.000
_cell.angle_alpha   90.00
_cell.angle_beta   90.00
_cell.angle_gamma   90.00
#
_symmetry.space_group_name_H-M   'P 1'
#
loop_
_entity.id
_entity.type
_entity.pdbx_description
1 polymer ?
#
loop_
_entity_poly.entity_id
_entity_poly.type
_entity_poly.pdbx_seq_one_letter_code
_entity_poly.pdbx_strand_id
1 'polypeptide(L)'
;MDDQKNQVLWISPEHLRGISFPDCEVVRFEFSASRLFCQLSGIHVENTGMIHANVQLIISGWTCVSVQRFDSNGIDTVDLELAESGSLKDICEWRMNGSELSFAGFEENSGLWQLYRFEGGTVQVGYAS
;
A
#
# COMPACT_ATOMS: atom_id res chain seq x y z
N MET A 1 28.53 15.95 6.88
CA MET A 1 27.54 15.68 5.84
C MET A 1 27.42 14.18 5.79
N ASP A 2 26.47 13.62 6.54
CA ASP A 2 26.23 12.19 6.56
C ASP A 2 25.55 11.78 5.26
N ASP A 3 26.14 10.80 4.57
CA ASP A 3 25.51 10.12 3.45
C ASP A 3 24.22 9.44 3.97
N GLN A 4 23.06 9.93 3.51
CA GLN A 4 21.78 9.25 3.68
C GLN A 4 21.85 7.90 2.95
N LYS A 5 22.24 6.84 3.67
CA LYS A 5 22.24 5.48 3.14
C LYS A 5 20.79 5.00 3.06
N ASN A 6 20.21 5.08 1.86
CA ASN A 6 18.98 4.38 1.54
C ASN A 6 19.15 2.89 1.85
N GLN A 7 18.44 2.38 2.85
CA GLN A 7 18.44 0.95 3.15
C GLN A 7 17.25 0.33 2.40
N VAL A 8 17.54 -0.50 1.40
CA VAL A 8 16.51 -1.27 0.68
C VAL A 8 16.48 -2.67 1.27
N LEU A 9 15.31 -3.08 1.75
CA LEU A 9 15.03 -4.42 2.25
C LEU A 9 14.13 -5.16 1.27
N TRP A 10 14.62 -6.30 0.81
CA TRP A 10 13.85 -7.25 0.03
C TRP A 10 13.16 -8.18 1.01
N ILE A 11 11.84 -8.07 1.09
CA ILE A 11 11.02 -8.81 2.05
C ILE A 11 10.07 -9.69 1.24
N SER A 12 10.19 -11.01 1.39
CA SER A 12 9.24 -11.92 0.77
C SER A 12 7.85 -11.78 1.41
N PRO A 13 6.76 -12.03 0.66
CA PRO A 13 5.37 -11.90 1.12
C PRO A 13 5.09 -12.46 2.52
N GLU A 14 5.65 -13.62 2.84
CA GLU A 14 5.46 -14.32 4.11
C GLU A 14 6.08 -13.61 5.32
N HIS A 15 7.07 -12.74 5.09
CA HIS A 15 7.73 -11.93 6.13
C HIS A 15 7.11 -10.53 6.28
N LEU A 16 6.14 -10.15 5.45
CA LEU A 16 5.39 -8.90 5.58
C LEU A 16 4.31 -8.95 6.66
N ARG A 17 4.05 -10.13 7.27
CA ARG A 17 2.98 -10.31 8.26
C ARG A 17 3.12 -9.42 9.49
N GLY A 18 4.35 -8.97 9.78
CA GLY A 18 4.64 -8.03 10.85
C GLY A 18 4.65 -6.56 10.42
N ILE A 19 4.20 -6.20 9.22
CA ILE A 19 4.24 -4.82 8.73
C ILE A 19 2.81 -4.26 8.60
N SER A 20 2.57 -3.09 9.18
CA SER A 20 1.33 -2.32 9.01
C SER A 20 1.62 -0.84 8.77
N PHE A 21 0.64 -0.12 8.23
CA PHE A 21 0.74 1.31 7.94
C PHE A 21 -0.44 2.08 8.55
N PRO A 22 -0.65 2.00 9.88
CA PRO A 22 -1.77 2.69 10.50
C PRO A 22 -1.54 4.20 10.45
N ASP A 23 -2.57 4.94 10.03
CA ASP A 23 -2.61 6.41 10.07
C ASP A 23 -1.41 7.10 9.41
N CYS A 24 -0.89 6.50 8.34
CA CYS A 24 0.24 7.03 7.59
C CYS A 24 -0.25 7.87 6.40
N GLU A 25 0.26 9.10 6.30
CA GLU A 25 0.06 9.95 5.13
C GLU A 25 0.67 9.29 3.89
N VAL A 26 -0.11 9.23 2.81
CA VAL A 26 0.35 8.73 1.52
C VAL A 26 0.93 9.90 0.72
N VAL A 27 2.25 9.91 0.59
CA VAL A 27 2.96 10.94 -0.18
C VAL A 27 2.79 10.70 -1.68
N ARG A 28 2.77 9.44 -2.09
CA ARG A 28 2.60 9.05 -3.49
C ARG A 28 2.00 7.66 -3.58
N PHE A 29 0.97 7.49 -4.41
CA PHE A 29 0.35 6.21 -4.71
C PHE A 29 0.16 6.07 -6.21
N GLU A 30 0.87 5.12 -6.81
CA GLU A 30 0.84 4.88 -8.24
C GLU A 30 0.80 3.40 -8.51
N PHE A 31 -0.14 2.95 -9.32
CA PHE A 31 -0.14 1.58 -9.81
C PHE A 31 -0.49 1.52 -11.28
N SER A 32 -0.14 0.38 -11.85
CA SER A 32 -0.24 0.05 -13.27
C SER A 32 -0.62 -1.41 -13.39
N ALA A 33 -0.74 -1.97 -14.59
CA ALA A 33 -1.09 -3.39 -14.74
C ALA A 33 -0.09 -4.37 -14.11
N SER A 34 1.15 -3.95 -13.84
CA SER A 34 2.22 -4.86 -13.40
C SER A 34 2.98 -4.41 -12.16
N ARG A 35 2.70 -3.20 -11.66
CA ARG A 35 3.47 -2.59 -10.56
C ARG A 35 2.68 -1.56 -9.78
N LEU A 36 2.85 -1.58 -8.46
CA LEU A 36 2.38 -0.60 -7.48
C LEU A 36 3.62 0.00 -6.84
N PHE A 37 3.61 1.32 -6.72
CA PHE A 37 4.57 2.12 -6.01
C PHE A 37 3.79 2.95 -5.00
N CYS A 38 4.20 2.87 -3.74
CA CYS A 38 3.61 3.64 -2.66
C CYS A 38 4.73 4.27 -1.82
N GLN A 39 4.64 5.57 -1.58
CA GLN A 39 5.56 6.31 -0.75
C GLN A 39 4.79 6.85 0.47
N LEU A 40 5.30 6.54 1.66
CA LEU A 40 4.62 6.74 2.94
C LEU A 40 5.51 7.49 3.92
N SER A 41 4.89 8.23 4.84
CA SER A 41 5.59 8.96 5.91
C SER A 41 6.08 8.08 7.07
N GLY A 42 5.74 6.80 7.06
CA GLY A 42 6.25 5.82 8.01
C GLY A 42 5.74 4.40 7.76
N ILE A 43 6.19 3.49 8.62
CA ILE A 43 5.78 2.09 8.69
C ILE A 43 5.78 1.59 10.14
N HIS A 44 4.76 0.83 10.53
CA HIS A 44 4.77 0.10 11.79
C HIS A 44 5.31 -1.31 11.55
N VAL A 45 6.31 -1.70 12.32
CA VAL A 45 6.90 -3.05 12.27
C VAL A 45 6.66 -3.74 13.62
N GLU A 46 6.06 -4.92 13.58
CA GLU A 46 5.80 -5.78 14.72
C GLU A 46 7.10 -5.97 15.52
N ASN A 47 6.99 -5.86 16.85
CA ASN A 47 8.11 -5.88 17.80
C ASN A 47 9.13 -4.73 17.69
N THR A 48 9.01 -3.83 16.70
CA THR A 48 9.87 -2.63 16.55
C THR A 48 9.13 -1.32 16.84
N GLY A 49 7.83 -1.26 16.53
CA GLY A 49 7.00 -0.06 16.67
C GLY A 49 6.97 0.80 15.41
N MET A 50 6.58 2.07 15.58
CA MET A 50 6.42 3.03 14.48
C MET A 50 7.78 3.60 14.05
N ILE A 51 8.10 3.47 12.76
CA ILE A 51 9.26 4.07 12.12
C ILE A 51 8.77 5.22 11.25
N HIS A 52 9.03 6.46 11.67
CA HIS A 52 8.74 7.67 10.88
C HIS A 52 9.92 7.93 9.94
N ALA A 53 9.74 7.59 8.67
CA ALA A 53 10.76 7.70 7.63
C ALA A 53 10.08 7.81 6.27
N ASN A 54 10.81 8.26 5.26
CA ASN A 54 10.34 8.17 3.89
C ASN A 54 10.43 6.71 3.43
N VAL A 55 9.31 6.01 3.49
CA VAL A 55 9.20 4.58 3.17
C VAL A 55 8.71 4.41 1.74
N GLN A 56 9.42 3.63 0.94
CA GLN A 56 9.02 3.23 -0.40
C GLN A 56 8.63 1.77 -0.40
N LEU A 57 7.39 1.50 -0.80
CA LEU A 57 6.81 0.19 -1.00
C LEU A 57 6.63 -0.04 -2.50
N ILE A 58 7.21 -1.12 -3.02
CA ILE A 58 7.07 -1.52 -4.41
C ILE A 58 6.52 -2.93 -4.47
N ILE A 59 5.40 -3.12 -5.15
CA ILE A 59 4.86 -4.44 -5.46
C ILE A 59 4.90 -4.63 -6.97
N SER A 60 5.26 -5.84 -7.41
CA SER A 60 5.32 -6.20 -8.83
C SER A 60 4.88 -7.63 -9.07
N GLY A 61 4.44 -7.94 -10.29
CA GLY A 61 4.19 -9.31 -10.72
C GLY A 61 2.89 -9.93 -10.22
N TRP A 62 1.90 -9.13 -9.82
CA TRP A 62 0.57 -9.66 -9.51
C TRP A 62 -0.17 -10.15 -10.76
N THR A 63 -1.16 -11.00 -10.54
CA THR A 63 -2.04 -11.57 -11.57
C THR A 63 -3.46 -11.01 -11.50
N CYS A 64 -3.85 -10.39 -10.38
CA CYS A 64 -5.18 -9.83 -10.20
C CYS A 64 -5.13 -8.53 -9.38
N VAL A 65 -6.00 -7.58 -9.72
CA VAL A 65 -6.31 -6.38 -8.94
C VAL A 65 -7.82 -6.29 -8.80
N SER A 66 -8.33 -6.07 -7.59
CA SER A 66 -9.74 -5.75 -7.35
C SER A 66 -9.83 -4.51 -6.46
N VAL A 67 -10.84 -3.67 -6.71
CA VAL A 67 -11.10 -2.47 -5.93
C VAL A 67 -12.54 -2.54 -5.44
N GLN A 68 -12.79 -2.20 -4.18
CA GLN A 68 -14.14 -2.06 -3.64
C GLN A 68 -14.33 -0.65 -3.13
N ARG A 69 -15.50 -0.06 -3.38
CA ARG A 69 -15.86 1.28 -2.96
C ARG A 69 -16.97 1.22 -1.92
N PHE A 70 -16.83 2.04 -0.89
CA PHE A 70 -17.82 2.13 0.18
C PHE A 70 -18.48 3.51 0.11
N ASP A 71 -19.80 3.53 -0.03
CA ASP A 71 -20.61 4.76 0.00
C ASP A 71 -21.59 4.72 1.19
N SER A 72 -22.39 5.78 1.34
CA SER A 72 -23.41 5.85 2.41
C SER A 72 -24.55 4.84 2.25
N ASN A 73 -24.67 4.18 1.10
CA ASN A 73 -25.75 3.24 0.76
C ASN A 73 -25.30 1.78 0.86
N GLY A 74 -24.00 1.50 1.00
CA GLY A 74 -23.45 0.16 1.21
C GLY A 74 -22.08 -0.06 0.58
N ILE A 75 -21.79 -1.33 0.29
CA ILE A 75 -20.59 -1.75 -0.45
C ILE A 75 -20.96 -1.84 -1.91
N ASP A 76 -20.38 -0.99 -2.75
CA ASP A 76 -20.41 -1.19 -4.19
C ASP A 76 -19.11 -1.87 -4.60
N THR A 77 -19.21 -3.15 -4.98
CA THR A 77 -18.07 -3.87 -5.53
C THR A 77 -17.97 -3.47 -6.99
N VAL A 78 -17.24 -2.39 -7.24
CA VAL A 78 -16.99 -1.91 -8.60
C VAL A 78 -15.64 -2.46 -9.01
N ASP A 79 -15.64 -3.39 -9.96
CA ASP A 79 -14.40 -3.76 -10.67
C ASP A 79 -13.94 -2.56 -11.50
N LEU A 80 -13.27 -1.61 -10.84
CA LEU A 80 -12.74 -0.42 -11.48
C LEU A 80 -11.56 -0.83 -12.34
N GLU A 81 -11.54 -0.36 -13.58
CA GLU A 81 -10.32 -0.42 -14.37
C GLU A 81 -9.21 0.34 -13.66
N LEU A 82 -7.95 -0.06 -13.87
CA LEU A 82 -6.78 0.59 -13.26
C LEU A 82 -6.72 2.10 -13.55
N ALA A 83 -7.31 2.54 -14.65
CA ALA A 83 -7.38 3.95 -15.03
C ALA A 83 -8.41 4.76 -14.21
N GLU A 84 -9.39 4.10 -13.59
CA GLU A 84 -10.52 4.73 -12.90
C GLU A 84 -10.37 4.77 -11.37
N SER A 85 -9.38 4.06 -10.83
CA SER A 85 -9.29 3.75 -9.41
C SER A 85 -8.50 4.76 -8.57
N GLY A 86 -8.06 5.88 -9.15
CA GLY A 86 -7.51 7.03 -8.40
C GLY A 86 -6.30 6.74 -7.51
N SER A 87 -5.88 7.72 -6.69
CA SER A 87 -4.76 7.56 -5.75
C SER A 87 -5.26 7.63 -4.31
N LEU A 88 -4.80 6.70 -3.46
CA LEU A 88 -5.07 6.75 -2.02
C LEU A 88 -4.40 7.97 -1.40
N LYS A 89 -5.18 8.74 -0.61
CA LYS A 89 -4.72 9.86 0.19
C LYS A 89 -4.18 9.40 1.55
N ASP A 90 -4.93 8.51 2.20
CA ASP A 90 -4.62 7.99 3.53
C ASP A 90 -4.88 6.48 3.54
N ILE A 91 -3.98 5.70 4.13
CA ILE A 91 -4.17 4.26 4.39
C ILE A 91 -4.51 4.09 5.87
N CYS A 92 -5.66 3.48 6.16
CA CYS A 92 -6.07 3.16 7.54
C CYS A 92 -5.78 1.70 7.89
N GLU A 93 -5.87 0.80 6.91
CA GLU A 93 -5.56 -0.61 7.09
C GLU A 93 -4.78 -1.12 5.89
N TRP A 94 -3.81 -1.98 6.17
CA TRP A 94 -3.15 -2.80 5.18
C TRP A 94 -3.05 -4.23 5.71
N ARG A 95 -3.11 -5.21 4.82
CA ARG A 95 -2.93 -6.62 5.17
C ARG A 95 -2.26 -7.38 4.05
N MET A 96 -1.25 -8.17 4.40
CA MET A 96 -0.74 -9.24 3.53
C MET A 96 -1.26 -10.60 4.02
N ASN A 97 -1.84 -11.40 3.13
CA ASN A 97 -2.24 -12.78 3.41
C ASN A 97 -1.80 -13.70 2.26
N GLY A 98 -0.71 -14.44 2.48
CA GLY A 98 -0.14 -15.28 1.42
C GLY A 98 0.44 -14.42 0.30
N SER A 99 -0.11 -14.54 -0.91
CA SER A 99 0.24 -13.71 -2.07
C SER A 99 -0.73 -12.54 -2.28
N GLU A 100 -1.77 -12.43 -1.47
CA GLU A 100 -2.72 -11.32 -1.52
C GLU A 100 -2.26 -10.18 -0.63
N LEU A 101 -2.49 -8.97 -1.12
CA LEU A 101 -2.18 -7.74 -0.47
C LEU A 101 -3.32 -6.75 -0.55
N SER A 102 -3.73 -6.19 0.58
CA SER A 102 -4.89 -5.31 0.68
C SER A 102 -4.53 -3.95 1.28
N PHE A 103 -5.11 -2.86 0.76
CA PHE A 103 -5.12 -1.53 1.37
C PHE A 103 -6.56 -1.04 1.52
N ALA A 104 -6.96 -0.65 2.72
CA ALA A 104 -8.17 0.13 2.95
C ALA A 104 -7.77 1.58 3.25
N GLY A 105 -8.41 2.54 2.58
CA GLY A 105 -8.04 3.93 2.67
C GLY A 105 -9.05 4.89 2.07
N PHE A 106 -8.79 6.19 2.26
CA PHE A 106 -9.60 7.26 1.67
C PHE A 106 -8.98 7.66 0.33
N GLU A 107 -9.78 7.66 -0.75
CA GLU A 107 -9.31 8.07 -2.08
C GLU A 107 -9.50 9.57 -2.30
N GLU A 108 -8.48 10.20 -2.88
CA GLU A 108 -8.38 11.67 -2.96
C GLU A 108 -9.47 12.30 -3.84
N ASN A 109 -9.74 11.74 -5.02
CA ASN A 109 -10.57 12.39 -6.03
C ASN A 109 -12.07 12.20 -5.81
N SER A 110 -12.49 10.99 -5.43
CA SER A 110 -13.88 10.62 -5.20
C SER A 110 -14.33 10.98 -3.79
N GLY A 111 -13.40 11.12 -2.84
CA GLY A 111 -13.71 11.37 -1.43
C GLY A 111 -14.44 10.20 -0.77
N LEU A 112 -14.17 8.97 -1.23
CA LEU A 112 -14.82 7.75 -0.75
C LEU A 112 -13.78 6.80 -0.16
N TRP A 113 -14.25 5.93 0.72
CA TRP A 113 -13.45 4.82 1.21
C TRP A 113 -13.31 3.76 0.11
N GLN A 114 -12.10 3.24 -0.05
CA GLN A 114 -11.78 2.20 -1.01
C GLN A 114 -10.93 1.09 -0.39
N LEU A 115 -11.11 -0.14 -0.88
CA LEU A 115 -10.29 -1.30 -0.56
C LEU A 115 -9.67 -1.84 -1.84
N TYR A 116 -8.36 -1.75 -1.96
CA TYR A 116 -7.59 -2.30 -3.07
C TYR A 116 -7.05 -3.66 -2.65
N ARG A 117 -7.19 -4.69 -3.49
CA ARG A 117 -6.55 -5.99 -3.31
C ARG A 117 -5.70 -6.33 -4.53
N PHE A 118 -4.48 -6.79 -4.29
CA PHE A 118 -3.51 -7.22 -5.29
C PHE A 118 -3.11 -8.66 -5.00
N GLU A 119 -3.12 -9.56 -5.97
CA GLU A 119 -2.80 -10.99 -5.75
C GLU A 119 -1.64 -11.46 -6.63
N GLY A 120 -0.68 -12.19 -6.07
CA GLY A 120 0.40 -12.87 -6.81
C GLY A 120 1.72 -12.09 -6.87
N GLY A 121 1.84 -10.98 -6.15
CA GLY A 121 2.99 -10.07 -6.26
C GLY A 121 4.22 -10.39 -5.40
N THR A 122 5.36 -9.80 -5.76
CA THR A 122 6.58 -9.68 -4.93
C THR A 122 6.69 -8.27 -4.37
N VAL A 123 7.13 -8.14 -3.12
CA VAL A 123 7.18 -6.86 -2.38
C VAL A 123 8.62 -6.44 -2.06
N GLN A 124 8.89 -5.15 -2.12
CA GLN A 124 10.13 -4.52 -1.70
C GLN A 124 9.82 -3.30 -0.84
N VAL A 125 10.58 -3.11 0.24
CA VAL A 125 10.42 -1.98 1.16
C VAL A 125 11.77 -1.31 1.37
N GLY A 126 11.86 -0.01 1.16
CA GLY A 126 13.06 0.78 1.45
C GLY A 126 12.73 1.98 2.33
N TYR A 127 13.70 2.44 3.12
CA TYR A 127 13.55 3.64 3.92
C TYR A 127 14.82 4.50 3.91
N ALA A 128 14.62 5.82 4.00
CA ALA A 128 15.68 6.81 4.13
C ALA A 128 15.56 7.53 5.48
N SER A 129 16.70 7.70 6.17
CA SER A 129 16.85 8.43 7.44
C SER A 129 17.28 9.88 7.24
#